data_AF-A0A7D9L8X2-F1
#
_entry.id   AF-A0A7D9L8X2-F1
#
_cell.length_a   1.000
_cell.length_b   1.000
_cell.length_c   1.000
_cell.angle_alpha   90.00
_cell.angle_beta   90.00
_cell.angle_gamma   90.00
#
_symmetry.space_group_name_H-M   'P 1'
#
loop_
_entity.id
_entity.type
_entity.pdbx_description
1 polymer ?
#
loop_
_entity_poly.entity_id
_entity_poly.type
_entity_poly.pdbx_seq_one_letter_code
_entity_poly.pdbx_strand_id
1 'polypeptide(L)'
;MITASIIYGLAILPAIYAILLRKNPFRLLCCVAKSLLTGIGTASSCATIPITLSCFEKKKVVDRRLAEFLLPIATVTNISGTAIYIAVSAIFLVQTYHPNILTFTSSVVIW
;
A
#
# COMPACT_ATOMS: atom_id res chain seq x y z
N MET A 1 -11.67 -7.78 1.57
CA MET A 1 -10.43 -7.17 2.11
C MET A 1 -9.20 -7.61 1.32
N ILE A 2 -8.83 -8.90 1.34
CA ILE A 2 -7.61 -9.40 0.69
C ILE A 2 -7.59 -9.08 -0.82
N THR A 3 -8.70 -9.30 -1.51
CA THR A 3 -8.86 -8.96 -2.93
C THR A 3 -8.65 -7.47 -3.22
N ALA A 4 -9.25 -6.59 -2.42
CA ALA A 4 -9.10 -5.14 -2.56
C ALA A 4 -7.64 -4.68 -2.34
N SER A 5 -6.96 -5.23 -1.33
CA SER A 5 -5.55 -4.92 -1.06
C SER A 5 -4.62 -5.41 -2.18
N ILE A 6 -4.91 -6.58 -2.77
CA ILE A 6 -4.15 -7.11 -3.91
C ILE A 6 -4.37 -6.22 -5.14
N ILE A 7 -5.60 -5.85 -5.45
CA ILE A 7 -5.90 -4.97 -6.61
C ILE A 7 -5.19 -3.62 -6.44
N TYR A 8 -5.25 -3.03 -5.24
CA TYR A 8 -4.58 -1.76 -4.96
C TYR A 8 -3.05 -1.86 -5.11
N GLY A 9 -2.44 -2.88 -4.50
CA GLY A 9 -0.99 -3.08 -4.54
C GLY A 9 -0.44 -3.50 -5.92
N LEU A 10 -1.19 -4.27 -6.70
CA LEU A 10 -0.72 -4.87 -7.95
C LEU A 10 -1.16 -4.13 -9.22
N ALA A 11 -2.25 -3.35 -9.16
CA ALA A 11 -2.73 -2.59 -10.30
C ALA A 11 -2.53 -1.08 -10.10
N ILE A 12 -2.98 -0.52 -8.97
CA ILE A 12 -3.02 0.94 -8.77
C ILE A 12 -1.61 1.51 -8.51
N LEU A 13 -0.85 0.93 -7.57
CA LEU A 13 0.52 1.39 -7.30
C LEU A 13 1.45 1.32 -8.53
N PRO A 14 1.54 0.21 -9.26
CA PRO A 14 2.39 0.15 -10.45
C PRO A 14 1.87 0.98 -11.61
N ALA A 15 0.56 1.21 -11.74
CA ALA A 15 0.00 2.14 -12.72
C ALA A 15 0.43 3.58 -12.42
N ILE A 16 0.32 4.04 -11.17
CA ILE A 16 0.78 5.36 -10.73
C ILE A 16 2.28 5.52 -10.99
N TYR A 17 3.09 4.51 -10.64
CA TYR A 17 4.52 4.51 -10.90
C TYR A 17 4.85 4.60 -12.41
N ALA A 18 4.14 3.84 -13.24
CA ALA A 18 4.33 3.86 -14.69
C ALA A 18 3.95 5.21 -15.30
N ILE A 19 2.87 5.85 -14.83
CA ILE A 19 2.41 7.14 -15.32
C ILE A 19 3.38 8.26 -14.94
N LEU A 20 3.82 8.31 -13.67
CA LEU A 20 4.68 9.38 -13.16
C LEU A 20 6.13 9.26 -13.65
N LEU A 21 6.73 8.07 -13.58
CA LEU A 21 8.13 7.89 -13.95
C LEU A 21 8.34 7.53 -15.42
N ARG A 22 7.27 7.18 -16.17
CA ARG A 22 7.34 6.63 -17.55
C ARG A 22 8.38 5.52 -17.70
N LYS A 23 8.61 4.77 -16.62
CA LYS A 23 9.57 3.68 -16.53
C LYS A 23 8.84 2.37 -16.30
N ASN A 24 9.43 1.29 -16.82
CA ASN A 24 8.84 -0.03 -16.70
C ASN A 24 8.71 -0.45 -15.21
N PRO A 25 7.48 -0.61 -14.68
CA PRO A 25 7.23 -0.92 -13.27
C PRO A 25 7.68 -2.33 -12.89
N PHE A 26 7.79 -3.27 -13.84
CA PHE A 26 8.16 -4.65 -13.58
C PHE A 26 9.58 -4.78 -12.98
N ARG A 27 10.49 -3.89 -13.36
CA ARG A 27 11.87 -3.89 -12.82
C ARG A 27 11.92 -3.49 -11.35
N LEU A 28 11.00 -2.63 -10.92
CA LEU A 28 10.82 -2.22 -9.53
C LEU A 28 10.09 -3.31 -8.74
N LEU A 29 8.97 -3.82 -9.27
CA LEU A 29 8.19 -4.90 -8.67
C LEU A 29 9.05 -6.13 -8.33
N CYS A 30 9.90 -6.56 -9.27
CA CYS A 30 10.79 -7.71 -9.06
C CYS A 30 11.82 -7.47 -7.95
N CYS A 31 12.21 -6.21 -7.73
CA CYS A 31 13.15 -5.84 -6.67
C CYS A 31 12.45 -5.74 -5.30
N VAL A 32 11.24 -5.18 -5.26
CA VAL A 32 10.42 -5.03 -4.06
C VAL A 32 9.74 -6.35 -3.67
N ALA A 33 9.65 -7.34 -4.55
CA ALA A 33 9.05 -8.65 -4.29
C ALA A 33 9.60 -9.33 -3.02
N LYS A 34 10.92 -9.25 -2.78
CA LYS A 34 11.54 -9.77 -1.54
C LYS A 34 11.05 -9.02 -0.29
N SER A 35 10.94 -7.70 -0.39
CA SER A 35 10.40 -6.83 0.65
C SER A 35 8.94 -7.17 0.96
N LEU A 36 8.16 -7.47 -0.08
CA LEU A 36 6.76 -7.85 0.03
C LEU A 36 6.61 -9.20 0.76
N LEU A 37 7.39 -10.21 0.35
CA LEU A 37 7.44 -11.52 1.01
C LEU A 37 7.83 -11.41 2.48
N THR A 38 8.84 -10.61 2.81
CA THR A 38 9.23 -10.38 4.21
C THR A 38 8.16 -9.62 4.97
N GLY A 39 7.50 -8.62 4.36
CA GLY A 39 6.40 -7.89 4.99
C GLY A 39 5.21 -8.78 5.32
N ILE A 40 4.88 -9.72 4.44
CA ILE A 40 3.85 -10.73 4.68
C ILE A 40 4.29 -11.70 5.79
N GLY A 41 5.53 -12.19 5.75
CA GLY A 41 6.05 -13.13 6.73
C GLY A 41 6.25 -12.56 8.13
N THR A 42 6.54 -11.26 8.24
CA THR A 42 6.74 -10.56 9.52
C THR A 42 5.49 -9.80 9.99
N ALA A 43 4.45 -9.72 9.16
CA ALA A 43 3.24 -8.92 9.37
C ALA A 43 3.51 -7.45 9.75
N SER A 44 4.68 -6.90 9.41
CA SER A 44 5.11 -5.56 9.81
C SER A 44 5.71 -4.78 8.65
N SER A 45 5.22 -3.56 8.43
CA SER A 45 5.72 -2.66 7.38
C SER A 45 7.11 -2.11 7.71
N CYS A 46 7.39 -1.81 8.99
CA CYS A 46 8.70 -1.29 9.42
C CYS A 46 9.83 -2.31 9.26
N ALA A 47 9.53 -3.61 9.38
CA ALA A 47 10.49 -4.68 9.18
C ALA A 47 11.00 -4.77 7.72
N THR A 48 10.28 -4.14 6.78
CA THR A 48 10.64 -4.18 5.35
C THR A 48 11.61 -3.08 4.92
N ILE A 49 11.74 -2.01 5.71
CA ILE A 49 12.60 -0.84 5.43
C ILE A 49 14.03 -1.23 5.00
N PRO A 50 14.79 -2.07 5.73
CA PRO A 50 16.19 -2.39 5.35
C PRO A 50 16.29 -3.16 4.03
N ILE A 51 15.27 -3.97 3.72
CA ILE A 51 15.20 -4.78 2.49
C ILE A 51 14.85 -3.89 1.30
N THR A 52 13.93 -2.95 1.49
CA THR A 52 13.57 -1.96 0.47
C THR A 52 14.75 -1.03 0.17
N LEU A 53 15.49 -0.59 1.20
CA LEU A 53 16.67 0.26 1.05
C LEU A 53 17.74 -0.42 0.18
N SER A 54 18.06 -1.68 0.49
CA SER A 54 19.00 -2.50 -0.28
C SER A 54 18.58 -2.69 -1.74
N CYS A 55 17.27 -2.73 -1.99
CA CYS A 55 16.72 -2.82 -3.34
C CYS A 55 16.92 -1.50 -4.12
N PHE A 56 16.68 -0.35 -3.50
CA PHE A 56 16.88 0.96 -4.12
C PHE A 56 18.35 1.26 -4.44
N GLU A 57 19.27 0.87 -3.56
CA GLU A 57 20.72 0.95 -3.81
C GLU A 57 21.12 0.14 -5.05
N LYS A 58 20.71 -1.14 -5.11
CA LYS A 58 21.04 -2.04 -6.23
C LYS A 58 20.51 -1.57 -7.57
N LYS A 59 19.36 -0.92 -7.60
CA LYS A 59 18.72 -0.42 -8.82
C LYS A 59 19.09 1.04 -9.15
N LYS A 60 19.90 1.71 -8.30
CA LYS A 60 20.27 3.13 -8.41
C LYS A 60 19.05 4.03 -8.69
N VAL A 61 17.94 3.77 -8.01
CA VAL A 61 16.68 4.52 -8.23
C VAL A 61 16.75 5.87 -7.54
N VAL A 62 17.33 5.91 -6.34
CA VAL A 62 17.38 7.08 -5.46
C VAL A 62 18.72 7.06 -4.69
N ASP A 63 19.22 8.23 -4.32
CA ASP A 63 20.36 8.35 -3.42
C ASP A 63 20.04 7.75 -2.02
N ARG A 64 21.00 7.02 -1.45
CA ARG A 64 20.81 6.25 -0.20
C ARG A 64 20.36 7.15 0.94
N ARG A 65 20.99 8.32 1.09
CA ARG A 65 20.69 9.29 2.16
C ARG A 65 19.24 9.78 2.08
N LEU A 66 18.75 10.03 0.86
CA LEU A 66 17.37 10.47 0.66
C LEU A 66 16.39 9.32 0.93
N ALA A 67 16.73 8.11 0.51
CA ALA A 67 15.92 6.92 0.78
C ALA A 67 15.83 6.59 2.28
N GLU A 68 16.94 6.65 3.02
CA GLU A 68 16.98 6.39 4.47
C GLU A 68 16.11 7.38 5.26
N PHE A 69 16.03 8.64 4.81
CA PHE A 69 15.19 9.64 5.44
C PHE A 69 13.71 9.52 5.05
N LEU A 70 13.42 9.34 3.75
CA LEU A 70 12.04 9.35 3.24
C LEU A 70 11.30 8.03 3.50
N LEU A 71 11.97 6.87 3.48
CA LEU A 71 11.29 5.58 3.66
C LEU A 71 10.57 5.46 5.01
N PRO A 72 11.18 5.78 6.16
CA PRO A 72 10.48 5.70 7.44
C PRO A 72 9.25 6.61 7.50
N ILE A 73 9.38 7.84 7.01
CA ILE A 73 8.28 8.82 6.95
C ILE A 73 7.14 8.28 6.07
N ALA A 74 7.49 7.82 4.86
CA ALA A 74 6.54 7.24 3.94
C ALA A 74 5.85 6.01 4.54
N THR A 75 6.58 5.13 5.20
CA THR A 75 6.04 3.90 5.81
C THR A 75 5.04 4.20 6.92
N VAL A 76 5.27 5.24 7.73
CA VAL A 76 4.34 5.64 8.80
C VAL A 76 3.09 6.33 8.23
N THR A 77 3.24 7.12 7.17
CA THR A 77 2.08 7.79 6.53
C THR A 77 1.25 6.86 5.64
N ASN A 78 1.84 5.76 5.15
CA ASN A 78 1.22 4.86 4.18
C ASN A 78 0.31 3.82 4.86
N ILE A 79 -0.78 4.29 5.47
CA ILE A 79 -1.78 3.47 6.19
C ILE A 79 -2.93 3.03 5.26
N SER A 80 -2.68 2.89 3.96
CA SER A 80 -3.73 2.54 2.98
C SER A 80 -4.42 1.20 3.26
N GLY A 81 -3.67 0.20 3.75
CA GLY A 81 -4.23 -1.12 4.09
C GLY A 81 -5.25 -1.07 5.22
N THR A 82 -4.96 -0.29 6.27
CA THR A 82 -5.86 -0.12 7.42
C THR A 82 -7.10 0.69 7.03
N ALA A 83 -6.95 1.70 6.18
CA ALA A 83 -8.09 2.47 5.67
C ALA A 83 -9.09 1.58 4.92
N ILE A 84 -8.62 0.71 4.03
CA ILE A 84 -9.47 -0.26 3.32
C ILE A 84 -10.16 -1.21 4.30
N TYR A 85 -9.46 -1.66 5.34
CA TYR A 85 -10.05 -2.53 6.36
C TYR A 85 -11.16 -1.83 7.15
N ILE A 86 -10.92 -0.61 7.61
CA ILE A 86 -11.90 0.18 8.37
C ILE A 86 -13.14 0.44 7.50
N ALA A 87 -12.94 0.87 6.26
CA ALA A 87 -14.03 1.15 5.33
C ALA A 87 -14.92 -0.08 5.06
N VAL A 88 -14.29 -1.22 4.74
CA VAL A 88 -15.04 -2.47 4.46
C VAL A 88 -15.76 -2.96 5.72
N SER A 89 -15.12 -2.87 6.89
CA SER A 89 -15.72 -3.31 8.16
C SER A 89 -16.90 -2.43 8.57
N ALA A 90 -16.79 -1.12 8.39
CA ALA A 90 -17.89 -0.18 8.67
C ALA A 90 -19.08 -0.42 7.74
N ILE A 91 -18.84 -0.62 6.44
CA ILE A 91 -19.91 -0.94 5.47
C ILE A 91 -20.58 -2.27 5.85
N PHE A 92 -19.81 -3.30 6.20
CA PHE A 92 -20.33 -4.59 6.63
C PHE A 92 -21.21 -4.49 7.89
N LEU A 93 -20.78 -3.70 8.87
CA LEU A 93 -21.55 -3.46 10.10
C LEU A 93 -22.88 -2.76 9.78
N VAL A 94 -22.86 -1.72 8.95
CA VAL A 94 -24.08 -1.02 8.52
C VAL A 94 -25.02 -1.94 7.75
N GLN A 95 -24.50 -2.78 6.84
CA GLN A 95 -25.30 -3.76 6.10
C GLN A 95 -25.97 -4.80 7.02
N THR A 96 -25.29 -5.20 8.09
CA THR A 96 -25.79 -6.24 9.01
C THR A 96 -26.88 -5.73 9.94
N TYR A 97 -26.74 -4.51 10.46
CA TYR A 97 -27.69 -3.94 11.43
C TYR A 97 -28.81 -3.11 10.79
N HIS A 98 -28.55 -2.44 9.65
CA HIS A 98 -29.50 -1.54 9.01
C HIS A 98 -29.39 -1.55 7.46
N PRO A 99 -30.01 -2.53 6.78
CA PRO A 99 -29.89 -2.68 5.32
C PRO A 99 -30.50 -1.52 4.51
N ASN A 100 -31.35 -0.68 5.12
CA ASN A 100 -32.09 0.39 4.42
C ASN A 100 -31.39 1.77 4.43
N ILE A 101 -30.22 1.91 5.07
CA ILE A 101 -29.56 3.22 5.32
C ILE A 101 -28.39 3.48 4.33
N LEU A 102 -28.17 2.60 3.36
CA LEU A 102 -27.14 2.74 2.32
C LEU A 102 -27.52 3.81 1.27
N THR A 103 -27.67 5.05 1.71
CA THR A 103 -27.70 6.22 0.83
C THR A 103 -26.26 6.70 0.65
N PHE A 104 -25.89 7.11 -0.57
CA PHE A 104 -24.53 7.54 -0.96
C PHE A 104 -23.93 8.58 0.00
N THR A 105 -24.78 9.38 0.66
CA THR A 105 -24.42 10.37 1.69
C THR A 105 -23.82 9.73 2.96
N SER A 106 -24.37 8.62 3.45
CA SER A 106 -23.88 7.93 4.65
C SER A 106 -22.53 7.24 4.39
N SER A 107 -22.30 6.81 3.15
CA SER A 107 -21.03 6.20 2.74
C SER A 107 -19.87 7.20 2.71
N VAL A 108 -20.12 8.50 2.56
CA VAL A 108 -19.08 9.54 2.58
C VAL A 108 -18.72 9.97 4.01
N VAL A 109 -19.70 9.97 4.94
CA VAL A 109 -19.48 10.35 6.36
C VAL A 109 -18.67 9.30 7.13
N ILE A 110 -18.64 8.06 6.65
CA ILE A 110 -17.86 6.96 7.24
C ILE A 110 -16.35 7.11 6.94
N TRP A 111 -15.95 8.05 6.06
CA TRP A 111 -14.55 8.33 5.69
C TRP A 111 -14.00 9.61 6.29
#